data_AF-A0A381YDX5-F1
#
_entry.id   AF-A0A381YDX5-F1
#
_cell.length_a   1.000
_cell.length_b   1.000
_cell.length_c   1.000
_cell.angle_alpha   90.00
_cell.angle_beta   90.00
_cell.angle_gamma   90.00
#
_symmetry.space_group_name_H-M   'P 1'
#
loop_
_entity.id
_entity.type
_entity.pdbx_description
1 polymer ?
#
loop_
_entity_poly.entity_id
_entity_poly.type
_entity_poly.pdbx_seq_one_letter_code
_entity_poly.pdbx_strand_id
1 'polypeptide(L)'
;MKTILLDDFVDGGIIREKSFRKKVAEMDFEQYRDQKVIIKGCADVVIPTWAYLILTANLAQVAEKLYYGEPRYAVKIFNRKELQS
;
A
#
# COMPACT_ATOMS: atom_id res chain seq x y z
N MET A 1 9.56 -8.30 5.75
CA MET A 1 8.74 -7.11 5.40
C MET A 1 8.38 -7.27 3.94
N LYS A 2 7.09 -7.20 3.60
CA LYS A 2 6.61 -7.26 2.20
C LYS A 2 6.54 -5.85 1.63
N THR A 3 6.83 -5.69 0.35
CA THR A 3 6.80 -4.40 -0.35
C THR A 3 5.72 -4.43 -1.41
N ILE A 4 4.91 -3.38 -1.46
CA ILE A 4 3.98 -3.11 -2.56
C ILE A 4 4.51 -1.88 -3.29
N LEU A 5 4.73 -2.02 -4.60
CA LEU A 5 5.16 -0.94 -5.47
C LEU A 5 3.92 -0.31 -6.12
N LEU A 6 3.74 0.99 -5.97
CA LEU A 6 2.64 1.70 -6.63
C LEU A 6 2.83 1.76 -8.16
N ASP A 7 4.05 1.54 -8.64
CA ASP A 7 4.43 1.38 -10.04
C ASP A 7 3.61 0.26 -10.71
N ASP A 8 3.30 -0.82 -9.97
CA ASP A 8 2.50 -1.94 -10.47
C ASP A 8 1.05 -1.54 -10.81
N PHE A 9 0.61 -0.36 -10.36
CA PHE A 9 -0.72 0.19 -10.60
C PHE A 9 -0.77 1.29 -11.67
N VAL A 10 0.38 1.67 -12.24
CA VAL A 10 0.46 2.67 -13.31
C VAL A 10 -0.19 2.13 -14.59
N ASP A 11 -0.93 3.01 -15.27
CA ASP A 11 -1.67 2.74 -16.51
C ASP A 11 -1.44 3.88 -17.51
N GLY A 12 -0.52 3.64 -18.45
CA GLY A 12 -0.11 4.64 -19.45
C GLY A 12 0.64 5.83 -18.85
N GLY A 13 1.54 5.56 -17.89
CA GLY A 13 2.39 6.58 -17.26
C GLY A 13 1.72 7.42 -16.18
N ILE A 14 0.47 7.11 -15.81
CA ILE A 14 -0.27 7.77 -14.72
C ILE A 14 -1.07 6.75 -13.91
N ILE A 15 -1.46 7.10 -12.70
CA ILE A 15 -2.43 6.31 -11.92
C ILE A 15 -3.85 6.69 -12.37
N ARG A 16 -4.56 5.75 -13.00
CA ARG A 16 -5.97 5.92 -13.40
C ARG A 16 -6.87 5.24 -12.39
N GLU A 17 -7.80 5.98 -11.79
CA GLU A 17 -8.66 5.48 -10.71
C GLU A 17 -9.37 4.16 -11.04
N LYS A 18 -10.00 4.07 -12.23
CA LYS A 18 -10.73 2.87 -12.64
C LYS A 18 -9.82 1.63 -12.73
N SER A 19 -8.63 1.78 -13.31
CA SER A 19 -7.65 0.71 -13.48
C SER A 19 -7.03 0.30 -12.13
N PHE A 20 -6.69 1.29 -11.31
CA PHE A 20 -6.18 1.09 -9.96
C PHE A 20 -7.16 0.29 -9.09
N ARG A 21 -8.42 0.75 -9.01
CA ARG A 21 -9.44 0.09 -8.18
C ARG A 21 -9.73 -1.33 -8.64
N LYS A 22 -9.69 -1.59 -9.95
CA LYS A 22 -9.82 -2.94 -10.49
C LYS A 22 -8.67 -3.84 -10.00
N LYS A 23 -7.42 -3.41 -10.15
CA LYS A 23 -6.25 -4.17 -9.67
C LYS A 23 -6.30 -4.43 -8.16
N VAL A 24 -6.67 -3.41 -7.37
CA VAL A 24 -6.83 -3.55 -5.92
C VAL A 24 -7.90 -4.57 -5.57
N ALA A 25 -9.05 -4.58 -6.26
CA ALA A 25 -10.12 -5.53 -6.01
C ALA A 25 -9.75 -6.98 -6.37
N GLU A 26 -8.83 -7.17 -7.33
CA GLU A 26 -8.34 -8.49 -7.75
C GLU A 26 -7.15 -8.98 -6.91
N MET A 27 -6.60 -8.14 -6.04
CA MET A 27 -5.42 -8.47 -5.25
C MET A 27 -5.80 -9.33 -4.04
N ASP A 28 -5.10 -10.46 -3.87
CA ASP A 28 -5.23 -11.28 -2.66
C ASP A 28 -4.51 -10.60 -1.49
N PHE A 29 -5.28 -10.05 -0.55
CA PHE A 29 -4.74 -9.39 0.64
C PHE A 29 -4.30 -10.36 1.73
N GLU A 30 -4.77 -11.62 1.71
CA GLU A 30 -4.47 -12.60 2.75
C GLU A 30 -2.97 -12.94 2.82
N GLN A 31 -2.25 -12.81 1.71
CA GLN A 31 -0.79 -12.97 1.67
C GLN A 31 -0.03 -11.98 2.59
N TYR A 32 -0.68 -10.91 3.06
CA TYR A 32 -0.11 -9.91 3.96
C TYR A 32 -0.54 -10.11 5.42
N ARG A 33 -1.27 -11.17 5.74
CA ARG A 33 -1.76 -11.46 7.09
C ARG A 33 -0.62 -11.49 8.10
N ASP A 34 -0.77 -10.68 9.14
CA ASP A 34 0.18 -10.52 10.25
C ASP A 34 1.62 -10.17 9.81
N GLN A 35 1.78 -9.63 8.59
CA GLN A 35 3.05 -9.17 8.05
C GLN A 35 3.25 -7.68 8.30
N LYS A 36 4.53 -7.27 8.27
CA LYS A 36 4.91 -5.86 8.09
C LYS A 36 4.95 -5.55 6.60
N VAL A 37 4.21 -4.54 6.15
CA VAL A 37 4.09 -4.15 4.74
C VAL A 37 4.58 -2.71 4.55
N ILE A 38 5.33 -2.46 3.47
CA ILE A 38 5.69 -1.11 3.03
C ILE A 38 5.06 -0.82 1.67
N ILE A 39 4.40 0.33 1.56
CA ILE A 39 3.90 0.85 0.29
C ILE A 39 4.91 1.89 -0.21
N LYS A 40 5.49 1.61 -1.36
CA LYS A 40 6.52 2.44 -1.99
C LYS A 40 5.96 3.10 -3.24
N GLY A 41 6.17 4.41 -3.36
CA GLY A 41 5.82 5.21 -4.52
C GLY A 41 6.82 5.13 -5.66
N CYS A 42 6.43 5.69 -6.80
CA CYS A 42 7.29 5.90 -7.96
C CYS A 42 7.99 7.27 -7.85
N ALA A 43 9.24 7.37 -8.33
CA ALA A 43 9.90 8.67 -8.53
C ALA A 43 9.51 9.32 -9.86
N ASP A 44 9.13 8.52 -10.86
CA ASP A 44 8.92 8.97 -12.24
C ASP A 44 7.47 9.39 -12.53
N VAL A 45 6.53 8.95 -11.69
CA VAL A 45 5.09 9.23 -11.85
C VAL A 45 4.52 9.81 -10.56
N VAL A 46 3.76 10.90 -10.70
CA VAL A 46 3.01 11.48 -9.58
C VAL A 46 1.95 10.47 -9.11
N ILE A 47 2.14 9.96 -7.90
CA ILE A 47 1.16 9.07 -7.28
C ILE A 47 0.16 9.89 -6.45
N PRO A 48 -1.14 9.84 -6.75
CA PRO A 48 -2.15 10.52 -5.95
C PRO A 48 -2.22 9.98 -4.52
N THR A 49 -2.41 10.86 -3.54
CA THR A 49 -2.54 10.49 -2.12
C THR A 49 -3.62 9.43 -1.89
N TRP A 50 -4.74 9.50 -2.61
CA TRP A 50 -5.84 8.54 -2.46
C TRP A 50 -5.42 7.09 -2.78
N ALA A 51 -4.42 6.87 -3.64
CA ALA A 51 -3.95 5.53 -3.98
C ALA A 51 -3.30 4.85 -2.77
N TYR A 52 -2.47 5.58 -2.03
CA TYR A 52 -1.90 5.14 -0.76
C TYR A 52 -3.00 4.82 0.26
N LEU A 53 -3.98 5.73 0.39
CA LEU A 53 -5.06 5.57 1.37
C LEU A 53 -5.92 4.34 1.09
N ILE A 54 -6.24 4.06 -0.17
CA ILE A 54 -7.02 2.86 -0.55
C ILE A 54 -6.26 1.58 -0.21
N LEU A 55 -4.97 1.48 -0.55
CA LEU A 55 -4.17 0.30 -0.20
C LEU A 55 -4.08 0.12 1.31
N THR A 56 -3.80 1.20 2.03
CA THR A 56 -3.73 1.18 3.50
C THR A 56 -5.04 0.74 4.13
N ALA A 57 -6.19 1.21 3.64
CA ALA A 57 -7.50 0.82 4.17
C ALA A 57 -7.76 -0.70 4.04
N ASN A 58 -7.36 -1.31 2.93
CA ASN A 58 -7.49 -2.76 2.73
C ASN A 58 -6.46 -3.54 3.55
N LEU A 59 -5.19 -3.11 3.52
CA LEU A 59 -4.10 -3.79 4.24
C LEU A 59 -4.26 -3.71 5.75
N ALA A 60 -4.81 -2.63 6.30
CA ALA A 60 -5.04 -2.46 7.73
C ALA A 60 -5.95 -3.55 8.31
N GLN A 61 -6.80 -4.18 7.49
CA GLN A 61 -7.68 -5.29 7.88
C GLN A 61 -6.93 -6.61 8.05
N VAL A 62 -5.75 -6.80 7.44
CA VAL A 62 -4.99 -8.07 7.48
C VAL A 62 -3.55 -7.97 8.01
N ALA A 63 -2.83 -6.87 7.77
CA ALA A 63 -1.41 -6.71 8.12
C ALA A 63 -1.18 -6.31 9.60
N GLU A 64 -0.01 -6.65 10.14
CA GLU A 64 0.40 -6.24 11.49
C GLU A 64 0.77 -4.76 11.53
N LYS A 65 1.58 -4.30 10.56
CA LYS A 65 2.12 -2.93 10.51
C LYS A 65 2.26 -2.44 9.08
N LEU A 66 1.96 -1.16 8.85
CA LEU A 66 2.10 -0.52 7.54
C LEU A 66 3.09 0.64 7.60
N TYR A 67 3.87 0.75 6.54
CA TYR A 67 4.90 1.75 6.33
C TYR A 67 4.77 2.42 4.96
N TYR A 68 5.12 3.69 4.84
CA TYR A 68 5.27 4.39 3.56
C TYR A 68 6.74 4.71 3.30
N GLY A 69 7.10 4.75 2.02
CA GLY A 69 8.41 5.22 1.56
C GLY A 69 9.40 4.09 1.28
N GLU A 70 10.68 4.39 1.45
CA GLU A 70 11.77 3.43 1.21
C GLU A 70 12.10 2.63 2.48
N PRO A 71 12.58 1.38 2.39
CA PRO A 71 12.92 0.57 3.57
C PRO A 71 13.85 1.25 4.58
N ARG A 72 14.77 2.11 4.12
CA ARG A 72 15.70 2.86 4.97
C ARG A 72 15.11 4.15 5.56
N TYR A 73 14.01 4.65 5.00
CA TYR A 73 13.34 5.90 5.38
C TYR A 73 11.85 5.67 5.64
N ALA A 74 11.51 4.48 6.12
CA ALA A 74 10.14 4.01 6.23
C ALA A 74 9.39 4.75 7.34
N VAL A 75 8.29 5.39 6.99
CA VAL A 75 7.41 6.07 7.95
C VAL A 75 6.31 5.12 8.38
N LYS A 76 6.22 4.79 9.67
CA LYS A 76 5.14 3.96 10.22
C LYS A 76 3.83 4.75 10.21
N ILE A 77 2.79 4.20 9.59
CA ILE A 77 1.45 4.82 9.54
C ILE A 77 0.36 3.98 10.20
N PHE A 78 0.61 2.69 10.43
CA PHE A 78 -0.34 1.82 11.09
C PHE A 78 0.36 0.71 11.88
N ASN A 79 -0.19 0.38 13.04
CA ASN A 79 0.19 -0.78 13.83
C ASN A 79 -1.05 -1.36 14.50
N ARG A 80 -1.45 -2.57 14.13
CA ARG A 80 -2.65 -3.22 14.66
C ARG A 80 -2.64 -3.36 16.18
N LYS A 81 -1.47 -3.63 16.76
CA LYS A 81 -1.33 -3.80 18.22
C LYS A 81 -1.61 -2.51 19.00
N GLU A 82 -1.45 -1.35 18.38
CA GLU A 82 -1.74 -0.04 19.00
C GLU A 82 -3.26 0.27 19.03
N LEU A 83 -4.09 -0.49 18.31
CA LEU A 83 -5.56 -0.33 18.33
C LEU A 83 -6.26 -1.23 19.37
N GLN A 84 -5.52 -2.17 19.96
CA GLN A 84 -6.06 -3.18 20.88
C GLN A 84 -5.66 -2.91 22.34
N SER A 85 -4.94 -1.80 22.58
CA SER A 85 -4.53 -1.29 23.90
C SER A 85 -5.47 -0.20 24.38
#